data_AF-A0A060BMC2-F1
#
_entry.id   AF-A0A060BMC2-F1
#
_cell.length_a   1.000
_cell.length_b   1.000
_cell.length_c   1.000
_cell.angle_alpha   90.00
_cell.angle_beta   90.00
_cell.angle_gamma   90.00
#
_symmetry.space_group_name_H-M   'P 1'
#
loop_
_entity.id
_entity.type
_entity.pdbx_description
1 polymer ?
#
loop_
_entity_poly.entity_id
_entity_poly.type
_entity_poly.pdbx_seq_one_letter_code
_entity_poly.pdbx_strand_id
1 'polypeptide(L)'
;MRWMLAMQDPTDGGVYHKLTNLRFDGTVMPEAAREPRYVVQKGTAAALDFAAVMAQAARVYAPFEADFPGAPARMREAALRAWQWAQDNPAVAYRQPDDVHTGAYGDQGFDDEFAWAAAELFLLTGEGRYLRAFDRHAQ
;
A
#
# COMPACT_ATOMS: atom_id res chain seq x y z
N MET A 1 6.84 -2.41 9.22
CA MET A 1 5.68 -1.52 9.01
C MET A 1 6.05 -0.03 8.89
N ARG A 2 7.00 0.51 9.65
CA ARG A 2 7.36 1.95 9.59
C ARG A 2 7.63 2.50 8.18
N TRP A 3 8.38 1.78 7.34
CA TRP A 3 8.64 2.21 5.96
C TRP A 3 7.36 2.29 5.12
N MET A 4 6.54 1.23 5.12
CA MET A 4 5.26 1.24 4.39
C MET A 4 4.35 2.38 4.87
N LEU A 5 4.23 2.61 6.19
CA LEU A 5 3.44 3.71 6.73
C LEU A 5 3.91 5.08 6.21
N ALA A 6 5.20 5.25 5.94
CA ALA A 6 5.75 6.48 5.36
C ALA A 6 5.50 6.60 3.85
N MET A 7 5.06 5.54 3.18
CA MET A 7 4.68 5.55 1.75
C MET A 7 3.24 6.01 1.53
N GLN A 8 2.42 6.10 2.58
CA GLN A 8 1.08 6.68 2.50
C GLN A 8 1.15 8.20 2.56
N ASP A 9 0.49 8.87 1.62
CA ASP A 9 0.33 10.31 1.64
C ASP A 9 -0.55 10.74 2.82
N PRO A 10 -0.03 11.58 3.73
CA PRO A 10 -0.76 11.96 4.93
C PRO A 10 -2.00 12.81 4.64
N THR A 11 -2.12 13.42 3.45
CA THR A 11 -3.22 14.34 3.10
C THR A 11 -4.46 13.63 2.58
N ASP A 12 -4.31 12.58 1.77
CA ASP A 12 -5.43 11.93 1.08
C ASP A 12 -5.52 10.41 1.30
N GLY A 13 -4.47 9.77 1.84
CA GLY A 13 -4.45 8.34 2.11
C GLY A 13 -3.98 7.47 0.94
N GLY A 14 -3.70 8.06 -0.22
CA GLY A 14 -3.13 7.33 -1.36
C GLY A 14 -1.69 6.89 -1.09
N VAL A 15 -1.20 5.90 -1.81
CA VAL A 15 0.10 5.27 -1.52
C VAL A 15 1.02 5.36 -2.73
N TYR A 16 2.25 5.83 -2.50
CA TYR A 16 3.26 5.92 -3.54
C TYR A 16 3.69 4.53 -3.99
N HIS A 17 3.83 4.34 -5.31
CA HIS A 17 4.12 3.05 -5.93
C HIS A 17 5.49 2.50 -5.54
N LYS A 18 6.50 3.37 -5.46
CA LYS A 18 7.86 3.01 -5.05
C LYS A 18 8.68 4.20 -4.58
N LEU A 19 9.75 3.91 -3.82
CA LEU A 19 10.85 4.82 -3.53
C LEU A 19 12.10 4.33 -4.28
N THR A 20 12.59 5.11 -5.23
CA THR A 20 13.64 4.64 -6.15
C THR A 20 14.53 5.77 -6.64
N ASN A 21 15.71 5.43 -7.13
CA ASN A 21 16.52 6.35 -7.93
C ASN A 21 15.94 6.35 -9.36
N LEU A 22 16.34 7.31 -10.20
CA LEU A 22 15.88 7.33 -11.60
C LEU A 22 16.40 6.14 -12.41
N ARG A 23 17.53 5.55 -12.04
CA ARG A 23 18.15 4.38 -12.70
C ARG A 23 18.66 3.41 -11.65
N PHE A 24 18.90 2.16 -12.05
CA PHE A 24 19.64 1.24 -11.18
C PHE A 24 21.06 1.77 -10.96
N ASP A 25 21.51 1.75 -9.72
CA ASP A 25 22.93 1.93 -9.42
C ASP A 25 23.75 0.80 -10.06
N GLY A 26 25.04 1.04 -10.25
CA GLY A 26 25.98 -0.03 -10.60
C GLY A 26 26.12 -1.07 -9.49
N THR A 27 27.00 -2.05 -9.68
CA THR A 27 27.33 -3.04 -8.65
C THR A 27 28.18 -2.39 -7.56
N VAL A 28 27.53 -1.72 -6.61
CA VAL A 28 28.13 -1.03 -5.48
C VAL A 28 27.52 -1.50 -4.16
N MET A 29 28.23 -1.27 -3.06
CA MET A 29 27.67 -1.48 -1.73
C MET A 29 26.54 -0.46 -1.45
N PRO A 30 25.49 -0.81 -0.67
CA PRO A 30 24.33 0.06 -0.46
C PRO A 30 24.67 1.46 0.10
N GLU A 31 25.69 1.57 0.95
CA GLU A 31 26.14 2.85 1.52
C GLU A 31 26.86 3.77 0.51
N ALA A 32 27.26 3.20 -0.64
CA ALA A 32 27.85 3.93 -1.75
C ALA A 32 26.80 4.38 -2.78
N ALA A 33 25.58 3.84 -2.74
CA ALA A 33 24.44 4.29 -3.54
C ALA A 33 23.88 5.62 -2.99
N ARG A 34 24.43 6.74 -3.46
CA ARG A 34 24.17 8.09 -2.93
C ARG A 34 23.29 8.95 -3.83
N GLU A 35 22.79 8.40 -4.93
CA GLU A 35 21.90 9.09 -5.84
C GLU A 35 20.59 9.50 -5.13
N PRO A 36 19.98 10.64 -5.51
CA PRO A 36 18.69 11.04 -4.97
C PRO A 36 17.61 9.97 -5.19
N ARG A 37 16.76 9.80 -4.18
CA ARG A 37 15.61 8.88 -4.23
C ARG A 37 14.31 9.66 -4.30
N TYR A 38 13.36 9.13 -5.07
CA TYR A 38 12.08 9.75 -5.37
C TYR A 38 10.96 8.79 -5.00
N VAL A 39 9.92 9.32 -4.35
CA VAL A 39 8.63 8.65 -4.32
C VAL A 39 7.95 8.88 -5.67
N VAL A 40 7.49 7.81 -6.31
CA VAL A 40 6.97 7.88 -7.68
C VAL A 40 5.50 7.46 -7.67
N GLN A 41 4.63 8.38 -8.09
CA GLN A 41 3.19 8.23 -8.38
C GLN A 41 2.34 7.50 -7.32
N LYS A 42 1.15 8.00 -7.01
CA LYS A 42 0.15 7.22 -6.25
C LYS A 42 -0.63 6.29 -7.20
N GLY A 43 -0.89 5.06 -6.78
CA GLY A 43 -1.56 4.05 -7.61
C GLY A 43 -2.60 3.23 -6.85
N THR A 44 -3.61 2.72 -7.58
CA THR A 44 -4.70 1.92 -7.01
C THR A 44 -4.19 0.62 -6.40
N ALA A 45 -3.40 -0.16 -7.15
CA ALA A 45 -2.76 -1.38 -6.63
C ALA A 45 -1.94 -1.10 -5.36
N ALA A 46 -1.05 -0.11 -5.40
CA ALA A 46 -0.23 0.25 -4.24
C ALA A 46 -1.06 0.63 -2.99
N ALA A 47 -2.20 1.32 -3.19
CA ALA A 47 -3.11 1.66 -2.09
C ALA A 47 -3.85 0.42 -1.54
N LEU A 48 -4.30 -0.48 -2.41
CA LEU A 48 -5.03 -1.69 -2.01
C LEU A 48 -4.11 -2.72 -1.34
N ASP A 49 -2.92 -2.97 -1.90
CA ASP A 49 -1.89 -3.82 -1.28
C ASP A 49 -1.50 -3.30 0.10
N PHE A 50 -1.30 -1.98 0.19
CA PHE A 50 -1.02 -1.34 1.46
C PHE A 50 -2.19 -1.51 2.43
N ALA A 51 -3.44 -1.34 1.98
CA ALA A 51 -4.61 -1.55 2.82
C ALA A 51 -4.68 -2.98 3.36
N ALA A 52 -4.45 -3.99 2.51
CA ALA A 52 -4.42 -5.39 2.91
C ALA A 52 -3.32 -5.66 3.95
N VAL A 53 -2.09 -5.24 3.68
CA VAL A 53 -0.95 -5.45 4.58
C VAL A 53 -1.12 -4.70 5.90
N MET A 54 -1.59 -3.44 5.87
CA MET A 54 -1.84 -2.68 7.10
C MET A 54 -2.98 -3.30 7.91
N ALA A 55 -4.02 -3.81 7.25
CA ALA A 55 -5.13 -4.45 7.94
C ALA A 55 -4.70 -5.74 8.64
N GLN A 56 -3.93 -6.58 7.94
CA GLN A 56 -3.33 -7.78 8.50
C GLN A 56 -2.37 -7.44 9.65
N ALA A 57 -1.48 -6.45 9.45
CA ALA A 57 -0.50 -6.04 10.45
C ALA A 57 -1.17 -5.48 11.71
N ALA A 58 -2.28 -4.75 11.59
CA ALA A 58 -3.06 -4.30 12.75
C ALA A 58 -3.53 -5.49 13.60
N ARG A 59 -4.01 -6.57 12.99
CA ARG A 59 -4.41 -7.79 13.71
C ARG A 59 -3.22 -8.52 14.33
N VAL A 60 -2.13 -8.66 13.59
CA VAL A 60 -0.90 -9.34 14.06
C VAL A 60 -0.26 -8.60 15.24
N TYR A 61 -0.27 -7.26 15.23
CA TYR A 61 0.34 -6.45 16.29
C TYR A 61 -0.58 -6.25 17.49
N ALA A 62 -1.89 -6.51 17.39
CA ALA A 62 -2.85 -6.29 18.47
C ALA A 62 -2.48 -6.95 19.82
N PRO A 63 -1.93 -8.19 19.85
CA PRO A 63 -1.49 -8.81 21.11
C PRO A 63 -0.24 -8.16 21.73
N PHE A 64 0.47 -7.32 20.97
CA PHE A 64 1.76 -6.74 21.34
C PHE A 64 1.67 -5.22 21.63
N GLU A 65 0.49 -4.73 22.05
CA GLU A 65 0.27 -3.31 22.35
C GLU A 65 1.24 -2.77 23.42
N ALA A 66 1.66 -3.59 24.37
CA ALA A 66 2.64 -3.20 25.39
C ALA A 66 4.03 -2.93 24.79
N ASP A 67 4.43 -3.68 23.75
CA ASP A 67 5.72 -3.53 23.07
C ASP A 67 5.65 -2.49 21.94
N PHE A 68 4.49 -2.33 21.33
CA PHE A 68 4.25 -1.45 20.18
C PHE A 68 3.00 -0.56 20.38
N PRO A 69 3.02 0.35 21.38
CA PRO A 69 1.85 1.14 21.74
C PRO A 69 1.36 2.00 20.57
N GLY A 70 0.06 1.92 20.30
CA GLY A 70 -0.65 2.63 19.23
C GLY A 70 -0.35 2.10 17.82
N ALA A 71 0.53 1.12 17.65
CA ALA A 71 0.88 0.62 16.32
C ALA A 71 -0.30 -0.09 15.63
N PRO A 72 -1.06 -0.98 16.31
CA PRO A 72 -2.26 -1.59 15.72
C PRO A 72 -3.30 -0.57 15.29
N ALA A 73 -3.58 0.43 16.14
CA ALA A 73 -4.54 1.49 15.85
C ALA A 73 -4.14 2.33 14.63
N ARG A 74 -2.86 2.73 14.57
CA ARG A 74 -2.31 3.48 13.42
C ARG A 74 -2.37 2.67 12.12
N MET A 75 -2.08 1.37 12.17
CA MET A 75 -2.17 0.49 10.99
C MET A 75 -3.62 0.29 10.55
N ARG A 76 -4.56 0.13 11.48
CA ARG A 76 -5.99 0.09 11.16
C ARG A 76 -6.45 1.37 10.45
N GLU A 77 -6.10 2.53 10.98
CA GLU A 77 -6.45 3.82 10.37
C GLU A 77 -5.84 3.96 8.97
N ALA A 78 -4.56 3.64 8.82
CA ALA A 78 -3.86 3.68 7.55
C ALA A 78 -4.52 2.78 6.49
N ALA A 79 -4.93 1.56 6.87
CA ALA A 79 -5.62 0.63 6.00
C ALA A 79 -6.95 1.19 5.49
N LEU A 80 -7.76 1.74 6.40
CA LEU A 80 -9.07 2.31 6.08
C LEU A 80 -8.96 3.51 5.14
N ARG A 81 -7.95 4.37 5.36
CA ARG A 81 -7.69 5.53 4.51
C ARG A 81 -7.24 5.14 3.10
N ALA A 82 -6.36 4.15 2.99
CA ALA A 82 -5.89 3.67 1.68
C ALA A 82 -7.01 2.98 0.89
N TRP A 83 -7.84 2.19 1.58
CA TRP A 83 -9.06 1.64 0.98
C TRP A 83 -9.98 2.74 0.46
N GLN A 84 -10.27 3.75 1.28
CA GLN A 84 -11.12 4.87 0.86
C GLN A 84 -10.54 5.59 -0.37
N TRP A 85 -9.23 5.86 -0.37
CA TRP A 85 -8.56 6.47 -1.51
C TRP A 85 -8.70 5.63 -2.79
N ALA A 86 -8.53 4.30 -2.69
CA ALA A 86 -8.69 3.39 -3.82
C ALA A 86 -10.14 3.33 -4.33
N GLN A 87 -11.13 3.43 -3.45
CA GLN A 87 -12.54 3.52 -3.84
C GLN A 87 -12.83 4.81 -4.64
N ASP A 88 -12.21 5.92 -4.24
CA ASP A 88 -12.34 7.21 -4.95
C ASP A 88 -11.49 7.26 -6.23
N ASN A 89 -10.46 6.40 -6.33
CA ASN A 89 -9.52 6.31 -7.45
C ASN A 89 -9.37 4.85 -7.93
N PRO A 90 -10.42 4.20 -8.47
CA PRO A 90 -10.43 2.75 -8.67
C PRO A 90 -9.63 2.25 -9.88
N ALA A 91 -9.08 3.14 -10.71
CA ALA A 91 -8.42 2.78 -11.97
C ALA A 91 -7.15 3.60 -12.25
N VAL A 92 -6.43 4.01 -11.20
CA VAL A 92 -5.15 4.72 -11.32
C VAL A 92 -4.01 3.71 -11.41
N ALA A 93 -3.82 3.21 -12.62
CA ALA A 93 -2.68 2.36 -12.95
C ALA A 93 -1.35 3.13 -12.87
N TYR A 94 -0.32 2.48 -12.35
CA TYR A 94 1.03 3.02 -12.39
C TYR A 94 1.52 3.08 -13.85
N ARG A 95 2.05 4.25 -14.23
CA ARG A 95 2.70 4.46 -15.53
C ARG A 95 4.11 4.92 -15.26
N GLN A 96 5.07 4.07 -15.59
CA GLN A 96 6.48 4.39 -15.42
C GLN A 96 6.81 5.70 -16.16
N PRO A 97 7.29 6.74 -15.47
CA PRO A 97 7.78 7.93 -16.14
C PRO A 97 8.97 7.62 -17.04
N ASP A 98 9.11 8.34 -18.15
CA ASP A 98 10.13 8.08 -19.17
C ASP A 98 11.58 8.17 -18.65
N ASP A 99 11.80 8.95 -17.60
CA ASP A 99 13.09 9.15 -16.95
C ASP A 99 13.39 8.16 -15.82
N VAL A 100 12.43 7.29 -15.46
CA VAL A 100 12.60 6.23 -14.45
C VAL A 100 12.82 4.89 -15.13
N HIS A 101 13.95 4.24 -14.86
CA HIS A 101 14.37 2.98 -15.48
C HIS A 101 14.57 1.83 -14.47
N THR A 102 14.05 1.97 -13.25
CA THR A 102 14.00 0.88 -12.26
C THR A 102 12.75 0.01 -12.44
N GLY A 103 12.64 -1.10 -11.70
CA GLY A 103 11.53 -2.05 -11.82
C GLY A 103 10.15 -1.37 -11.82
N ALA A 104 9.33 -1.69 -12.82
CA ALA A 104 8.04 -1.03 -13.03
C ALA A 104 6.95 -1.55 -12.09
N TYR A 105 6.90 -2.87 -11.82
CA TYR A 105 5.86 -3.50 -11.00
C TYR A 105 4.45 -3.03 -11.39
N GLY A 106 4.16 -2.96 -12.69
CA GLY A 106 2.92 -2.38 -13.20
C GLY A 106 1.81 -3.43 -13.32
N ASP A 107 0.59 -3.01 -13.01
CA ASP A 107 -0.65 -3.73 -13.27
C ASP A 107 -1.67 -2.81 -13.95
N GLN A 108 -2.61 -3.39 -14.70
CA GLN A 108 -3.73 -2.73 -15.36
C GLN A 108 -5.10 -3.25 -14.88
N GLY A 109 -5.14 -4.38 -14.18
CA GLY A 109 -6.33 -4.89 -13.46
C GLY A 109 -6.12 -4.75 -11.96
N PHE A 110 -7.19 -4.58 -11.19
CA PHE A 110 -7.11 -4.40 -9.74
C PHE A 110 -8.09 -5.27 -8.95
N ASP A 111 -8.75 -6.22 -9.60
CA ASP A 111 -9.80 -7.01 -8.97
C ASP A 111 -9.23 -7.91 -7.86
N ASP A 112 -8.06 -8.50 -8.07
CA ASP A 112 -7.40 -9.29 -7.05
C ASP A 112 -6.88 -8.44 -5.88
N GLU A 113 -6.33 -7.23 -6.11
CA GLU A 113 -5.98 -6.34 -5.00
C GLU A 113 -7.23 -5.84 -4.25
N PHE A 114 -8.31 -5.53 -4.96
CA PHE A 114 -9.58 -5.16 -4.31
C PHE A 114 -10.12 -6.31 -3.48
N ALA A 115 -10.09 -7.54 -4.00
CA ALA A 115 -10.50 -8.73 -3.27
C ALA A 115 -9.63 -8.93 -2.02
N TRP A 116 -8.30 -8.89 -2.13
CA TRP A 116 -7.42 -9.10 -1.00
C TRP A 116 -7.59 -8.02 0.08
N ALA A 117 -7.60 -6.74 -0.31
CA ALA A 117 -7.82 -5.63 0.62
C ALA A 117 -9.18 -5.74 1.32
N ALA A 118 -10.23 -6.08 0.58
CA ALA A 118 -11.57 -6.29 1.13
C ALA A 118 -11.60 -7.46 2.13
N ALA A 119 -10.96 -8.59 1.82
CA ALA A 119 -10.89 -9.73 2.72
C ALA A 119 -10.18 -9.36 4.03
N GLU A 120 -9.01 -8.72 3.97
CA GLU A 120 -8.25 -8.32 5.17
C GLU A 120 -8.99 -7.26 6.00
N LEU A 121 -9.67 -6.31 5.36
CA LEU A 121 -10.49 -5.32 6.05
C LEU A 121 -11.73 -5.93 6.69
N PHE A 122 -12.35 -6.93 6.06
CA PHE A 122 -13.42 -7.69 6.70
C PHE A 122 -12.91 -8.41 7.95
N LEU A 123 -11.76 -9.09 7.86
CA LEU A 123 -11.15 -9.77 9.01
C LEU A 123 -10.76 -8.81 10.13
N LEU A 124 -10.35 -7.58 9.82
CA LEU A 124 -9.98 -6.56 10.80
C LEU A 124 -11.18 -5.88 11.46
N THR A 125 -12.27 -5.68 10.73
CA THR A 125 -13.38 -4.81 11.17
C THR A 125 -14.68 -5.55 11.47
N GLY A 126 -14.91 -6.71 10.85
CA GLY A 126 -16.18 -7.42 10.85
C GLY A 126 -17.28 -6.73 10.04
N GLU A 127 -16.99 -5.64 9.31
CA GLU A 127 -18.00 -4.87 8.60
C GLU A 127 -18.40 -5.55 7.28
N GLY A 128 -19.69 -5.92 7.15
CA GLY A 128 -20.19 -6.63 5.97
C GLY A 128 -20.06 -5.89 4.63
N ARG A 129 -19.73 -4.59 4.61
CA ARG A 129 -19.41 -3.88 3.36
C ARG A 129 -18.18 -4.43 2.67
N TYR A 130 -17.18 -4.87 3.43
CA TYR A 130 -15.95 -5.41 2.88
C TYR A 130 -16.17 -6.82 2.33
N LEU A 131 -16.98 -7.65 3.00
CA LEU A 131 -17.36 -8.95 2.45
C LEU A 131 -18.07 -8.82 1.10
N ARG A 132 -19.02 -7.89 0.96
CA ARG A 132 -19.68 -7.62 -0.33
C ARG A 132 -18.72 -7.11 -1.41
N ALA A 133 -17.67 -6.38 -1.02
CA ALA A 133 -16.64 -5.95 -1.96
C ALA A 133 -15.78 -7.14 -2.40
N PHE A 134 -15.37 -8.00 -1.46
CA PHE A 134 -14.67 -9.25 -1.78
C PHE A 134 -15.47 -10.11 -2.77
N ASP A 135 -16.75 -10.38 -2.49
CA ASP A 135 -17.61 -11.20 -3.35
C ASP A 135 -17.78 -10.62 -4.77
N ARG A 136 -17.63 -9.29 -4.93
CA ARG A 136 -17.70 -8.62 -6.22
C ARG A 136 -16.43 -8.80 -7.05
N HIS A 137 -15.27 -8.76 -6.39
CA HIS A 137 -13.98 -8.72 -7.07
C HIS A 137 -13.28 -10.09 -7.15
N ALA A 138 -13.67 -11.06 -6.31
CA ALA A 138 -13.08 -12.40 -6.28
C ALA A 138 -13.66 -13.39 -7.33
N GLN A 139 -14.32 -12.89 -8.38
CA GLN A 139 -15.01 -13.71 -9.41
C GLN A 139 -14.11 -14.09 -10.58
#